data_AF-A0A542PZM3-F1
#
_entry.id   AF-A0A542PZM3-F1
#
_cell.length_a   1.000
_cell.length_b   1.000
_cell.length_c   1.000
_cell.angle_alpha   90.00
_cell.angle_beta   90.00
_cell.angle_gamma   90.00
#
_symmetry.space_group_name_H-M   'P 1'
#
loop_
_entity.id
_entity.type
_entity.pdbx_description
1 polymer ?
#
loop_
_entity_poly.entity_id
_entity_poly.type
_entity_poly.pdbx_seq_one_letter_code
_entity_poly.pdbx_strand_id
1 'polypeptide(L)'
;MAQMEHVAARADRRRSPVDSVMERMQALRDDWPATDGVAVFNRVYLAVTEEIDRQIDGGGFPDRRAAATLDALFARRYLAAVDAAAEGRRPPACWRPLFQYRRHPGVRPLQFALAGINAHIGHDLALALVDTCRALDCEPADLEVEFDRVGDILTLLEERIREDLMPGPDLLEIADPLTHLVGSWSLDRAREGAWSAARLLWGVRELPGLAEEFTERLDTGVGLVGRCLLTPWR
;
A
#
# COMPACT_ATOMS: atom_id res chain seq x y z
N MET A 1 9.30 -27.72 33.75
CA MET A 1 10.43 -27.72 32.79
C MET A 1 9.94 -27.68 31.34
N ALA A 2 8.95 -28.46 30.93
CA ALA A 2 8.37 -28.42 29.56
C ALA A 2 7.67 -27.10 29.14
N GLN A 3 7.29 -26.23 30.10
CA GLN A 3 6.58 -24.98 29.81
C GLN A 3 7.51 -23.78 29.55
N MET A 4 8.79 -23.87 29.94
CA MET A 4 9.81 -22.86 29.63
C MET A 4 10.45 -23.08 28.25
N GLU A 5 10.46 -24.32 27.75
CA GLU A 5 10.95 -24.66 26.41
C GLU A 5 9.99 -24.14 25.31
N HIS A 6 8.68 -24.10 25.57
CA HIS A 6 7.70 -23.55 24.62
C HIS A 6 7.74 -22.02 24.53
N VAL A 7 8.14 -21.32 25.59
CA VAL A 7 8.35 -19.86 25.60
C VAL A 7 9.68 -19.51 24.92
N ALA A 8 10.71 -20.34 25.10
CA ALA A 8 12.00 -20.18 24.43
C ALA A 8 11.93 -20.48 22.91
N ALA A 9 11.11 -21.46 22.49
CA ALA A 9 10.91 -21.77 21.06
C ALA A 9 10.18 -20.65 20.28
N ARG A 10 9.53 -19.71 20.98
CA ARG A 10 8.91 -18.52 20.38
C ARG A 10 9.90 -17.35 20.20
N ALA A 11 11.05 -17.41 20.88
CA ALA A 11 12.02 -16.32 20.99
C ALA A 11 13.21 -16.41 20.00
N ASP A 12 13.24 -17.42 19.12
CA ASP A 12 14.27 -17.58 18.08
C ASP A 12 13.69 -17.61 16.65
N ARG A 13 12.56 -16.91 16.44
CA ARG A 13 12.23 -16.46 15.08
C ARG A 13 13.18 -15.31 14.77
N ARG A 14 14.16 -15.53 13.88
CA ARG A 14 14.82 -14.41 13.18
C ARG A 14 13.72 -13.45 12.72
N ARG A 15 13.75 -12.22 13.23
CA ARG A 15 12.81 -11.15 12.88
C ARG A 15 12.65 -11.11 11.37
N SER A 16 11.44 -11.36 10.89
CA SER A 16 11.18 -11.41 9.46
C SER A 16 11.28 -9.98 8.89
N PRO A 17 11.59 -9.82 7.59
CA PRO A 17 11.48 -8.52 6.93
C PRO A 17 10.11 -7.86 7.11
N VAL A 18 9.03 -8.66 7.16
CA VAL A 18 7.65 -8.22 7.39
C VAL A 18 7.47 -7.70 8.82
N ASP A 19 8.02 -8.39 9.83
CA ASP A 19 7.98 -7.95 11.23
C ASP A 19 8.61 -6.56 11.39
N SER A 20 9.72 -6.31 10.68
CA SER A 20 10.44 -5.04 10.76
C SER A 20 9.65 -3.85 10.22
N VAL A 21 8.86 -4.05 9.15
CA VAL A 21 8.04 -2.99 8.57
C VAL A 21 6.75 -2.79 9.38
N MET A 22 6.17 -3.85 9.93
CA MET A 22 5.01 -3.77 10.83
C MET A 22 5.34 -2.97 12.10
N GLU A 23 6.45 -3.27 12.76
CA GLU A 23 6.89 -2.53 13.94
C GLU A 23 7.14 -1.05 13.63
N ARG A 24 7.69 -0.74 12.45
CA ARG A 24 7.87 0.65 12.02
C ARG A 24 6.51 1.35 11.81
N MET A 25 5.55 0.70 11.15
CA MET A 25 4.20 1.27 10.97
C MET A 25 3.45 1.43 12.29
N GLN A 26 3.64 0.52 13.25
CA GLN A 26 3.08 0.63 14.60
C GLN A 26 3.66 1.83 15.35
N ALA A 27 4.99 2.03 15.31
CA ALA A 27 5.61 3.21 15.89
C ALA A 27 5.06 4.52 15.26
N LEU A 28 4.93 4.57 13.93
CA LEU A 28 4.35 5.71 13.23
C LEU A 28 2.89 5.98 13.60
N ARG A 29 2.09 4.92 13.81
CA ARG A 29 0.71 5.02 14.28
C ARG A 29 0.64 5.66 15.65
N ASP A 30 1.56 5.30 16.54
CA ASP A 30 1.57 5.76 17.93
C ASP A 30 2.12 7.20 18.04
N ASP A 31 2.99 7.61 17.12
CA ASP A 31 3.58 8.96 17.07
C ASP A 31 2.67 10.03 16.43
N TRP A 32 1.75 9.66 15.55
CA TRP A 32 0.92 10.62 14.80
C TRP A 32 -0.49 10.81 15.36
N PRO A 33 -1.02 12.06 15.35
CA PRO A 33 -2.41 12.30 15.71
C PRO A 33 -3.36 11.50 14.82
N ALA A 34 -4.47 11.01 15.39
CA ALA A 34 -5.38 10.17 14.63
C ALA A 34 -6.03 10.87 13.43
N THR A 35 -6.08 12.20 13.45
CA THR A 35 -6.59 13.09 12.40
C THR A 35 -5.58 13.39 11.29
N ASP A 36 -4.31 13.01 11.44
CA ASP A 36 -3.32 13.16 10.38
C ASP A 36 -3.63 12.20 9.22
N GLY A 37 -3.72 12.73 8.00
CA GLY A 37 -4.10 11.95 6.83
C GLY A 37 -3.12 10.82 6.50
N VAL A 38 -1.83 10.99 6.79
CA VAL A 38 -0.86 9.89 6.64
C VAL A 38 -1.10 8.83 7.70
N ALA A 39 -1.48 9.22 8.92
CA ALA A 39 -1.84 8.27 9.98
C ALA A 39 -3.11 7.48 9.64
N VAL A 40 -4.09 8.09 8.97
CA VAL A 40 -5.28 7.39 8.45
C VAL A 40 -4.86 6.28 7.49
N PHE A 41 -4.07 6.59 6.47
CA PHE A 41 -3.58 5.57 5.54
C PHE A 41 -2.67 4.53 6.23
N ASN A 42 -1.76 4.94 7.12
CA ASN A 42 -0.87 4.03 7.84
C ASN A 42 -1.65 2.97 8.64
N ARG A 43 -2.76 3.35 9.29
CA ARG A 43 -3.60 2.38 10.02
C ARG A 43 -4.26 1.37 9.09
N VAL A 44 -4.78 1.85 7.97
CA VAL A 44 -5.37 0.99 6.93
C VAL A 44 -4.33 0.01 6.42
N TYR A 45 -3.15 0.50 6.06
CA TYR A 45 -2.11 -0.32 5.49
C TYR A 45 -1.52 -1.31 6.50
N LEU A 46 -1.32 -0.89 7.75
CA LEU A 46 -0.89 -1.79 8.83
C LEU A 46 -1.86 -2.97 8.99
N ALA A 47 -3.18 -2.73 8.94
CA ALA A 47 -4.17 -3.80 9.03
C ALA A 47 -4.08 -4.79 7.85
N VAL A 48 -3.77 -4.29 6.64
CA VAL A 48 -3.50 -5.14 5.45
C VAL A 48 -2.25 -5.98 5.67
N THR A 49 -1.14 -5.36 6.09
CA THR A 49 0.14 -6.06 6.30
C THR A 49 0.02 -7.11 7.40
N GLU A 50 -0.71 -6.81 8.49
CA GLU A 50 -1.00 -7.78 9.55
C GLU A 50 -1.83 -8.97 9.03
N GLU A 51 -2.80 -8.76 8.13
CA GLU A 51 -3.54 -9.86 7.50
C GLU A 51 -2.65 -10.72 6.61
N ILE A 52 -1.84 -10.09 5.76
CA ILE A 52 -0.91 -10.79 4.86
C ILE A 52 0.07 -11.63 5.68
N ASP A 53 0.66 -11.08 6.75
CA ASP A 53 1.57 -11.82 7.63
C ASP A 53 0.88 -13.04 8.27
N ARG A 54 -0.36 -12.89 8.74
CA ARG A 54 -1.14 -14.03 9.27
C ARG A 54 -1.39 -15.11 8.22
N GLN A 55 -1.69 -14.74 6.98
CA GLN A 55 -1.88 -15.69 5.89
C GLN A 55 -0.57 -16.37 5.49
N ILE A 56 0.54 -15.64 5.45
CA ILE A 56 1.89 -16.19 5.24
C ILE A 56 2.23 -17.23 6.32
N ASP A 57 1.94 -16.93 7.59
CA ASP A 57 2.14 -17.84 8.72
C ASP A 57 1.18 -19.04 8.70
N GLY A 58 -0.04 -18.84 8.23
CA GLY A 58 -1.09 -19.86 8.14
C GLY A 58 -1.01 -20.78 6.92
N GLY A 59 -0.04 -20.59 6.02
CA GLY A 59 0.05 -21.36 4.77
C GLY A 59 -0.94 -20.91 3.69
N GLY A 60 -1.48 -19.70 3.83
CA GLY A 60 -2.36 -19.01 2.89
C GLY A 60 -1.66 -18.50 1.63
N PHE A 61 -0.37 -18.80 1.42
CA PHE A 61 0.36 -18.53 0.18
C PHE A 61 1.12 -19.78 -0.30
N PRO A 62 1.07 -20.14 -1.60
CA PRO A 62 1.79 -21.29 -2.14
C PRO A 62 3.30 -21.12 -2.04
N ASP A 63 3.81 -19.96 -2.48
CA ASP A 63 5.19 -19.55 -2.22
C ASP A 63 5.23 -18.49 -1.11
N ARG A 64 5.46 -18.98 0.11
CA ARG A 64 5.63 -18.15 1.30
C ARG A 64 6.79 -17.15 1.18
N ARG A 65 7.88 -17.55 0.50
CA ARG A 65 9.06 -16.69 0.34
C ARG A 65 8.76 -15.56 -0.63
N ALA A 66 8.07 -15.85 -1.73
CA ALA A 66 7.62 -14.84 -2.68
C ALA A 66 6.67 -13.84 -2.03
N ALA A 67 5.63 -14.32 -1.34
CA ALA A 67 4.68 -13.47 -0.63
C ALA A 67 5.36 -12.55 0.42
N ALA A 68 6.21 -13.11 1.28
CA ALA A 68 6.92 -12.31 2.29
C ALA A 68 7.92 -11.31 1.69
N THR A 69 8.53 -11.65 0.55
CA THR A 69 9.45 -10.73 -0.15
C THR A 69 8.69 -9.57 -0.77
N LEU A 70 7.58 -9.87 -1.46
CA LEU A 70 6.71 -8.85 -2.05
C LEU A 70 6.15 -7.92 -0.99
N ASP A 71 5.57 -8.46 0.08
CA ASP A 71 4.96 -7.66 1.14
C ASP A 71 5.99 -6.73 1.82
N ALA A 72 7.17 -7.25 2.17
CA ALA A 72 8.22 -6.45 2.79
C ALA A 72 8.78 -5.38 1.84
N LEU A 73 8.98 -5.69 0.55
CA LEU A 73 9.44 -4.71 -0.43
C LEU A 73 8.39 -3.65 -0.69
N PHE A 74 7.11 -4.03 -0.77
CA PHE A 74 6.00 -3.12 -0.96
C PHE A 74 5.92 -2.13 0.20
N ALA A 75 5.93 -2.63 1.44
CA ALA A 75 5.91 -1.81 2.65
C ALA A 75 7.09 -0.83 2.74
N ARG A 76 8.30 -1.28 2.37
CA ARG A 76 9.49 -0.42 2.35
C ARG A 76 9.35 0.77 1.41
N ARG A 77 8.59 0.67 0.31
CA ARG A 77 8.38 1.81 -0.61
C ARG A 77 7.57 2.92 0.05
N TYR A 78 6.48 2.55 0.73
CA TYR A 78 5.69 3.48 1.52
C TYR A 78 6.54 4.13 2.63
N LEU A 79 7.27 3.33 3.40
CA LEU A 79 8.12 3.83 4.48
C LEU A 79 9.23 4.74 3.97
N ALA A 80 9.85 4.42 2.83
CA ALA A 80 10.83 5.30 2.19
C ALA A 80 10.23 6.65 1.75
N ALA A 81 8.97 6.67 1.30
CA ALA A 81 8.27 7.91 1.00
C ALA A 81 7.99 8.74 2.27
N VAL A 82 7.62 8.08 3.38
CA VAL A 82 7.45 8.71 4.70
C VAL A 82 8.76 9.32 5.19
N ASP A 83 9.85 8.56 5.16
CA ASP A 83 11.16 9.02 5.63
C ASP A 83 11.66 10.18 4.74
N ALA A 84 11.48 10.09 3.42
CA ALA A 84 11.81 11.19 2.50
C ALA A 84 11.07 12.49 2.85
N ALA A 85 9.76 12.41 3.13
CA ALA A 85 8.99 13.57 3.54
C ALA A 85 9.42 14.12 4.90
N ALA A 86 9.72 13.24 5.87
CA ALA A 86 10.15 13.63 7.22
C ALA A 86 11.52 14.33 7.21
N GLU A 87 12.43 13.92 6.32
CA GLU A 87 13.76 14.50 6.14
C GLU A 87 13.75 15.77 5.27
N GLY A 88 12.59 16.23 4.80
CA GLY A 88 12.48 17.37 3.89
C GLY A 88 12.99 17.10 2.48
N ARG A 89 13.26 15.83 2.14
CA ARG A 89 13.52 15.40 0.77
C ARG A 89 12.23 15.35 -0.03
N ARG A 90 12.36 15.20 -1.35
CA ARG A 90 11.22 15.14 -2.26
C ARG A 90 10.77 13.68 -2.41
N PRO A 91 9.63 13.24 -1.83
CA PRO A 91 9.11 11.89 -2.05
C PRO A 91 8.65 11.70 -3.50
N PRO A 92 8.32 10.47 -3.94
CA PRO A 92 7.68 10.23 -5.24
C PRO A 92 6.46 11.11 -5.45
N ALA A 93 6.22 11.55 -6.68
CA ALA A 93 5.13 12.46 -7.04
C ALA A 93 3.75 11.92 -6.67
N CYS A 94 3.55 10.60 -6.67
CA CYS A 94 2.33 9.91 -6.27
C CYS A 94 1.98 10.14 -4.80
N TRP A 95 2.99 10.23 -3.93
CA TRP A 95 2.82 10.42 -2.48
C TRP A 95 2.74 11.88 -2.03
N ARG A 96 3.33 12.81 -2.81
CA ARG A 96 3.38 14.24 -2.45
C ARG A 96 2.02 14.84 -2.06
N PRO A 97 0.91 14.58 -2.77
CA PRO A 97 -0.38 15.15 -2.41
C PRO A 97 -0.80 14.77 -1.00
N LEU A 98 -0.68 13.48 -0.62
CA LEU A 98 -1.05 13.03 0.72
C LEU A 98 -0.24 13.77 1.79
N PHE A 99 1.08 13.88 1.62
CA PHE A 99 1.93 14.60 2.57
C PHE A 99 1.62 16.10 2.65
N GLN A 100 1.27 16.74 1.52
CA GLN A 100 0.91 18.16 1.47
C GLN A 100 -0.42 18.45 2.18
N TYR A 101 -1.42 17.58 1.99
CA TYR A 101 -2.77 17.78 2.52
C TYR A 101 -3.01 17.09 3.87
N ARG A 102 -2.03 16.37 4.44
CA ARG A 102 -2.18 15.52 5.63
C ARG A 102 -2.81 16.16 6.88
N ARG A 103 -2.90 17.49 6.95
CA ARG A 103 -3.53 18.24 8.06
C ARG A 103 -4.62 19.20 7.59
N HIS A 104 -5.05 19.09 6.34
CA HIS A 104 -6.00 20.03 5.75
C HIS A 104 -7.41 19.78 6.32
N PRO A 105 -8.07 20.79 6.93
CA PRO A 105 -9.34 20.60 7.65
C PRO A 105 -10.52 20.23 6.74
N GLY A 106 -10.47 20.63 5.46
CA GLY A 106 -11.48 20.29 4.45
C GLY A 106 -11.29 18.94 3.76
N VAL A 107 -10.31 18.11 4.17
CA VAL A 107 -10.10 16.78 3.59
C VAL A 107 -10.54 15.72 4.59
N ARG A 108 -11.40 14.79 4.15
CA ARG A 108 -11.99 13.76 5.02
C ARG A 108 -11.07 12.53 5.15
N PRO A 109 -11.18 11.76 6.25
CA PRO A 109 -10.41 10.51 6.43
C PRO A 109 -10.46 9.56 5.24
N LEU A 110 -11.63 9.36 4.64
CA LEU A 110 -11.78 8.50 3.46
C LEU A 110 -10.95 8.98 2.26
N GLN A 111 -10.87 10.29 2.02
CA GLN A 111 -10.03 10.85 0.94
C GLN A 111 -8.54 10.58 1.20
N PHE A 112 -8.10 10.67 2.46
CA PHE A 112 -6.72 10.34 2.81
C PHE A 112 -6.41 8.86 2.61
N ALA A 113 -7.31 7.97 3.02
CA ALA A 113 -7.18 6.53 2.78
C ALA A 113 -7.08 6.23 1.27
N LEU A 114 -8.03 6.72 0.47
CA LEU A 114 -8.04 6.52 -0.98
C LEU A 114 -6.81 7.11 -1.67
N ALA A 115 -6.34 8.30 -1.25
CA ALA A 115 -5.13 8.90 -1.82
C ALA A 115 -3.87 8.07 -1.53
N GLY A 116 -3.77 7.52 -0.32
CA GLY A 116 -2.67 6.61 0.04
C GLY A 116 -2.75 5.29 -0.73
N ILE A 117 -3.94 4.68 -0.83
CA ILE A 117 -4.13 3.45 -1.61
C ILE A 117 -3.82 3.70 -3.10
N ASN A 118 -4.26 4.83 -3.66
CA ASN A 118 -3.94 5.24 -5.02
C ASN A 118 -2.42 5.34 -5.26
N ALA A 119 -1.67 6.00 -4.36
CA ALA A 119 -0.22 6.09 -4.48
C ALA A 119 0.45 4.72 -4.34
N HIS A 120 0.01 3.93 -3.36
CA HIS A 120 0.63 2.66 -3.04
C HIS A 120 0.34 1.60 -4.12
N ILE A 121 -0.92 1.36 -4.46
CA ILE A 121 -1.29 0.38 -5.48
C ILE A 121 -0.88 0.87 -6.87
N GLY A 122 -1.18 2.13 -7.20
CA GLY A 122 -0.99 2.66 -8.56
C GLY A 122 0.47 2.83 -8.98
N HIS A 123 1.41 2.93 -8.03
CA HIS A 123 2.83 3.15 -8.33
C HIS A 123 3.75 2.17 -7.59
N ASP A 124 3.63 2.08 -6.26
CA ASP A 124 4.57 1.29 -5.48
C ASP A 124 4.47 -0.21 -5.76
N LEU A 125 3.27 -0.74 -5.99
CA LEU A 125 3.05 -2.16 -6.22
C LEU A 125 3.76 -2.66 -7.48
N ALA A 126 3.67 -1.90 -8.58
CA ALA A 126 4.32 -2.25 -9.84
C ALA A 126 5.85 -2.37 -9.67
N LEU A 127 6.44 -1.46 -8.90
CA LEU A 127 7.87 -1.43 -8.66
C LEU A 127 8.29 -2.47 -7.62
N ALA A 128 7.45 -2.75 -6.62
CA ALA A 128 7.68 -3.82 -5.65
C ALA A 128 7.67 -5.20 -6.32
N LEU A 129 6.78 -5.43 -7.30
CA LEU A 129 6.77 -6.65 -8.11
C LEU A 129 8.09 -6.82 -8.88
N VAL A 130 8.53 -5.77 -9.59
CA VAL A 130 9.80 -5.80 -10.33
C VAL A 130 10.99 -6.06 -9.39
N ASP A 131 11.02 -5.40 -8.23
CA ASP A 131 12.10 -5.61 -7.26
C ASP A 131 12.04 -7.01 -6.61
N THR A 132 10.85 -7.58 -6.46
CA THR A 132 10.66 -8.97 -6.00
C THR A 132 11.20 -9.97 -7.02
N CYS A 133 10.86 -9.80 -8.29
CA CYS A 133 11.39 -10.62 -9.39
C CYS A 133 12.93 -10.59 -9.40
N ARG A 134 13.55 -9.41 -9.23
CA ARG A 134 15.01 -9.27 -9.12
C ARG A 134 15.56 -9.98 -7.89
N ALA A 135 14.91 -9.85 -6.74
CA ALA A 135 15.36 -10.42 -5.47
C ALA A 135 15.27 -11.96 -5.43
N LEU A 136 14.34 -12.53 -6.19
CA LEU A 136 14.08 -13.97 -6.24
C LEU A 136 14.63 -14.64 -7.50
N ASP A 137 15.16 -13.87 -8.44
CA ASP A 137 15.61 -14.34 -9.76
C ASP A 137 14.51 -15.11 -10.50
N CYS A 138 13.32 -14.49 -10.57
CA CYS A 138 12.13 -15.04 -11.21
C CYS A 138 11.50 -14.06 -12.20
N GLU A 139 10.60 -14.54 -13.05
CA GLU A 139 9.83 -13.72 -13.97
C GLU A 139 8.51 -13.26 -13.32
N PRO A 140 7.89 -12.15 -13.76
CA PRO A 140 6.62 -11.70 -13.20
C PRO A 140 5.52 -12.77 -13.20
N ALA A 141 5.48 -13.62 -14.23
CA ALA A 141 4.49 -14.71 -14.31
C ALA A 141 4.59 -15.70 -13.13
N ASP A 142 5.77 -15.86 -12.53
CA ASP A 142 5.98 -16.73 -11.38
C ASP A 142 5.37 -16.15 -10.09
N LEU A 143 5.06 -14.84 -10.05
CA LEU A 143 4.45 -14.16 -8.91
C LEU A 143 2.93 -13.93 -9.08
N GLU A 144 2.32 -14.38 -10.18
CA GLU A 144 0.91 -14.08 -10.49
C GLU A 144 -0.03 -14.61 -9.40
N VAL A 145 0.25 -15.80 -8.87
CA VAL A 145 -0.58 -16.43 -7.84
C VAL A 145 -0.48 -15.66 -6.51
N GLU A 146 0.72 -15.30 -6.07
CA GLU A 146 0.93 -14.49 -4.87
C GLU A 146 0.32 -13.10 -5.03
N PHE A 147 0.48 -12.51 -6.22
CA PHE A 147 -0.16 -11.24 -6.56
C PHE A 147 -1.67 -11.35 -6.42
N ASP A 148 -2.32 -12.36 -6.99
CA ASP A 148 -3.77 -12.52 -6.91
C ASP A 148 -4.26 -12.72 -5.48
N ARG A 149 -3.56 -13.52 -4.67
CA ARG A 149 -3.90 -13.69 -3.25
C ARG A 149 -3.78 -12.40 -2.43
N VAL A 150 -2.75 -11.58 -2.70
CA VAL A 150 -2.65 -10.24 -2.10
C VAL A 150 -3.83 -9.37 -2.55
N GLY A 151 -4.29 -9.53 -3.79
CA GLY A 151 -5.47 -8.87 -4.32
C GLY A 151 -6.74 -9.18 -3.54
N ASP A 152 -7.02 -10.47 -3.33
CA ASP A 152 -8.19 -10.91 -2.58
C ASP A 152 -8.23 -10.30 -1.18
N ILE A 153 -7.07 -10.23 -0.51
CA ILE A 153 -6.94 -9.60 0.81
C ILE A 153 -7.23 -8.09 0.73
N LEU A 154 -6.66 -7.40 -0.25
CA LEU A 154 -6.86 -5.96 -0.42
C LEU A 154 -8.34 -5.63 -0.70
N THR A 155 -9.04 -6.43 -1.49
CA THR A 155 -10.45 -6.23 -1.81
C THR A 155 -11.35 -6.36 -0.58
N LEU A 156 -11.13 -7.40 0.24
CA LEU A 156 -11.85 -7.56 1.51
C LEU A 156 -11.63 -6.36 2.46
N LEU A 157 -10.43 -5.77 2.45
CA LEU A 157 -10.14 -4.62 3.28
C LEU A 157 -10.66 -3.31 2.68
N GLU A 158 -10.78 -3.18 1.36
CA GLU A 158 -11.47 -2.04 0.73
C GLU A 158 -12.92 -1.94 1.21
N GLU A 159 -13.65 -3.06 1.21
CA GLU A 159 -15.03 -3.12 1.69
C GLU A 159 -15.12 -2.63 3.13
N ARG A 160 -14.21 -3.09 3.99
CA ARG A 160 -14.16 -2.68 5.40
C ARG A 160 -13.78 -1.20 5.57
N ILE A 161 -12.84 -0.67 4.79
CA ILE A 161 -12.47 0.75 4.81
C ILE A 161 -13.66 1.61 4.42
N ARG A 162 -14.43 1.17 3.42
CA ARG A 162 -15.65 1.85 2.99
C ARG A 162 -16.69 1.85 4.11
N GLU A 163 -16.91 0.72 4.77
CA GLU A 163 -17.83 0.62 5.90
C GLU A 163 -17.40 1.47 7.10
N ASP A 164 -16.12 1.45 7.47
CA ASP A 164 -15.59 2.13 8.66
C ASP A 164 -15.44 3.64 8.47
N LEU A 165 -15.22 4.11 7.22
CA LEU A 165 -14.92 5.53 6.93
C LEU A 165 -16.05 6.26 6.18
N MET A 166 -17.07 5.56 5.67
CA MET A 166 -18.27 6.24 5.16
C MET A 166 -19.15 6.71 6.33
N PRO A 167 -19.73 7.92 6.24
CA PRO A 167 -20.74 8.35 7.19
C PRO A 167 -21.94 7.39 7.18
N GLY A 168 -22.56 7.17 8.34
CA GLY A 168 -23.73 6.30 8.51
C GLY A 168 -24.94 6.73 7.65
N PRO A 169 -25.99 5.88 7.56
CA PRO A 169 -27.06 5.94 6.54
C PRO A 169 -27.97 7.19 6.52
N ASP A 170 -27.69 8.23 7.29
CA ASP A 170 -28.46 9.48 7.32
C ASP A 170 -28.15 10.46 6.17
N LEU A 171 -27.35 10.05 5.17
CA LEU A 171 -27.08 10.83 3.95
C LEU A 171 -27.35 9.98 2.70
N LEU A 172 -28.61 9.59 2.50
CA LEU A 172 -29.12 9.11 1.22
C LEU A 172 -29.19 10.27 0.22
N GLU A 173 -28.05 10.71 -0.29
CA GLU A 173 -27.99 11.41 -1.57
C GLU A 173 -26.96 10.73 -2.47
N ILE A 174 -27.47 10.15 -3.56
CA ILE A 174 -26.68 9.67 -4.71
C ILE A 174 -25.81 10.82 -5.31
N ALA A 175 -25.99 12.05 -4.82
CA ALA A 175 -25.23 13.26 -5.15
C ALA A 175 -24.11 13.62 -4.15
N ASP A 176 -23.88 12.87 -3.06
CA ASP A 176 -22.75 13.14 -2.15
C ASP A 176 -21.41 12.91 -2.88
N PRO A 177 -20.52 13.92 -2.95
CA PRO A 177 -19.21 13.76 -3.55
C PRO A 177 -18.41 12.56 -3.00
N LEU A 178 -18.62 12.12 -1.74
CA LEU A 178 -17.93 10.93 -1.17
C LEU A 178 -18.39 9.67 -1.89
N THR A 179 -19.69 9.51 -2.07
CA THR A 179 -20.29 8.36 -2.75
C THR A 179 -19.84 8.28 -4.21
N HIS A 180 -19.81 9.41 -4.92
CA HIS A 180 -19.29 9.44 -6.30
C HIS A 180 -17.78 9.13 -6.34
N LEU A 181 -16.98 9.68 -5.41
CA LEU A 181 -15.54 9.42 -5.33
C LEU A 181 -15.26 7.93 -5.14
N VAL A 182 -15.93 7.30 -4.18
CA VAL A 182 -15.83 5.86 -3.91
C VAL A 182 -16.29 5.04 -5.12
N GLY A 183 -17.40 5.41 -5.76
CA GLY A 183 -17.90 4.69 -6.93
C GLY A 183 -17.01 4.81 -8.18
N SER A 184 -16.20 5.87 -8.27
CA SER A 184 -15.32 6.15 -9.43
C SER A 184 -13.90 5.62 -9.27
N TRP A 185 -13.47 5.27 -8.06
CA TRP A 185 -12.18 4.66 -7.79
C TRP A 185 -12.36 3.14 -7.59
N SER A 186 -11.51 2.32 -8.21
CA SER A 186 -11.60 0.85 -8.16
C SER A 186 -10.23 0.27 -7.86
N LEU A 187 -10.12 -0.44 -6.74
CA LEU A 187 -8.90 -1.15 -6.35
C LEU A 187 -8.52 -2.20 -7.40
N ASP A 188 -9.48 -2.99 -7.87
CA ASP A 188 -9.25 -4.02 -8.89
C ASP A 188 -8.59 -3.42 -10.15
N ARG A 189 -9.12 -2.30 -10.66
CA ARG A 189 -8.52 -1.62 -11.82
C ARG A 189 -7.14 -1.05 -11.52
N ALA A 190 -6.92 -0.52 -10.32
CA ALA A 190 -5.60 -0.05 -9.91
C ALA A 190 -4.59 -1.20 -9.86
N ARG A 191 -5.01 -2.38 -9.37
CA ARG A 191 -4.22 -3.61 -9.35
C ARG A 191 -3.90 -4.13 -10.75
N GLU A 192 -4.90 -4.26 -11.62
CA GLU A 192 -4.70 -4.65 -13.02
C GLU A 192 -3.70 -3.71 -13.74
N GLY A 193 -3.82 -2.41 -13.47
CA GLY A 193 -2.88 -1.39 -13.93
C GLY A 193 -1.47 -1.62 -13.40
N ALA A 194 -1.32 -1.88 -12.10
CA ALA A 194 -0.04 -2.17 -11.47
C ALA A 194 0.62 -3.44 -12.02
N TRP A 195 -0.15 -4.51 -12.25
CA TRP A 195 0.33 -5.73 -12.88
C TRP A 195 0.85 -5.48 -14.30
N SER A 196 0.06 -4.76 -15.10
CA SER A 196 0.44 -4.38 -16.46
C SER A 196 1.70 -3.52 -16.47
N ALA A 197 1.79 -2.54 -15.58
CA ALA A 197 2.96 -1.68 -15.42
C ALA A 197 4.21 -2.48 -15.01
N ALA A 198 4.08 -3.43 -14.08
CA ALA A 198 5.18 -4.30 -13.66
C ALA A 198 5.71 -5.14 -14.83
N ARG A 199 4.81 -5.76 -15.62
CA ARG A 199 5.18 -6.55 -16.79
C ARG A 199 5.87 -5.71 -17.86
N LEU A 200 5.38 -4.49 -18.11
CA LEU A 200 6.01 -3.55 -19.04
C LEU A 200 7.41 -3.16 -18.57
N LEU A 201 7.55 -2.72 -17.31
CA LEU A 201 8.83 -2.37 -16.69
C LEU A 201 9.83 -3.51 -16.73
N TRP A 202 9.37 -4.73 -16.45
CA TRP A 202 10.19 -5.93 -16.54
C TRP A 202 10.65 -6.20 -17.97
N GLY A 203 9.76 -6.06 -18.95
CA GLY A 203 10.08 -6.27 -20.37
C GLY A 203 11.09 -5.25 -20.92
N VAL A 204 11.11 -4.02 -20.41
CA VAL A 204 12.04 -2.96 -20.83
C VAL A 204 13.23 -2.79 -19.89
N ARG A 205 13.48 -3.73 -18.97
CA ARG A 205 14.52 -3.61 -17.92
C ARG A 205 15.95 -3.42 -18.46
N GLU A 206 16.25 -3.94 -19.65
CA GLU A 206 17.54 -3.79 -20.33
C GLU A 206 17.69 -2.43 -21.04
N LEU A 207 16.65 -1.59 -20.99
CA LEU A 207 16.61 -0.23 -21.55
C LEU A 207 16.37 0.78 -20.42
N PRO A 208 17.41 1.08 -19.60
CA PRO A 208 17.23 1.80 -18.34
C PRO A 208 16.59 3.19 -18.51
N GLY A 209 16.90 3.92 -19.59
CA GLY A 209 16.28 5.21 -19.86
C GLY A 209 14.77 5.13 -20.14
N LEU A 210 14.32 4.06 -20.82
CA LEU A 210 12.89 3.85 -21.07
C LEU A 210 12.17 3.39 -19.80
N ALA A 211 12.81 2.53 -19.00
CA ALA A 211 12.27 2.11 -17.72
C ALA A 211 12.11 3.31 -16.76
N GLU A 212 13.12 4.18 -16.68
CA GLU A 212 13.09 5.40 -15.87
C GLU A 212 11.99 6.36 -16.34
N GLU A 213 11.92 6.66 -17.64
CA GLU A 213 10.86 7.51 -18.18
C GLU A 213 9.47 6.95 -17.87
N PHE A 214 9.26 5.63 -18.05
CA PHE A 214 7.99 5.01 -17.74
C PHE A 214 7.65 5.10 -16.25
N THR A 215 8.62 4.84 -15.36
CA THR A 215 8.44 5.00 -13.91
C THR A 215 8.07 6.43 -13.54
N GLU A 216 8.73 7.45 -14.10
CA GLU A 216 8.40 8.86 -13.85
C GLU A 216 7.00 9.25 -14.35
N ARG A 217 6.59 8.74 -15.51
CA ARG A 217 5.25 8.98 -16.07
C ARG A 217 4.17 8.32 -15.22
N LEU A 218 4.42 7.10 -14.76
CA LEU A 218 3.54 6.40 -13.82
C LEU A 218 3.41 7.21 -12.51
N ASP A 219 4.54 7.60 -11.91
CA ASP A 219 4.60 8.37 -10.67
C ASP A 219 3.80 9.68 -10.76
N THR A 220 4.06 10.46 -11.81
CA THR A 220 3.39 11.76 -12.03
C THR A 220 1.91 11.62 -12.36
N GLY A 221 1.53 10.59 -13.14
CA GLY A 221 0.14 10.29 -13.47
C GLY A 221 -0.68 9.89 -12.24
N VAL A 222 -0.17 8.97 -11.44
CA VAL A 222 -0.79 8.56 -10.17
C VAL A 222 -0.87 9.74 -9.20
N GLY A 223 0.16 10.58 -9.15
CA GLY A 223 0.15 11.82 -8.36
C GLY A 223 -0.86 12.86 -8.81
N LEU A 224 -1.24 12.90 -10.09
CA LEU A 224 -2.34 13.75 -10.56
C LEU A 224 -3.68 13.27 -9.99
N VAL A 225 -3.95 11.97 -10.05
CA VAL A 225 -5.15 11.38 -9.45
C VAL A 225 -5.20 11.65 -7.94
N GLY A 226 -4.07 11.48 -7.23
CA GLY A 226 -3.97 11.79 -5.81
C GLY A 226 -4.33 13.23 -5.45
N ARG A 227 -4.01 14.21 -6.30
CA ARG A 227 -4.45 15.61 -6.11
C ARG A 227 -5.95 15.77 -6.26
N CYS A 228 -6.56 15.10 -7.24
CA CYS A 228 -8.01 15.13 -7.42
C CYS A 228 -8.75 14.47 -6.23
N LEU A 229 -8.26 13.33 -5.74
CA LEU A 229 -8.83 12.61 -4.59
C LEU A 229 -8.84 13.47 -3.32
N LEU A 230 -7.84 14.33 -3.14
CA LEU A 230 -7.68 15.21 -1.97
C LEU A 230 -8.30 16.60 -2.16
N THR A 231 -9.20 16.77 -3.14
CA THR A 231 -9.94 18.03 -3.31
C THR A 231 -10.73 18.34 -2.03
N PRO A 232 -10.45 19.45 -1.34
CA PRO A 232 -11.14 19.75 -0.09
C PRO A 232 -12.62 20.07 -0.32
N TRP A 233 -13.49 19.52 0.53
CA TRP A 233 -14.90 19.87 0.60
C TRP A 233 -15.10 20.71 1.84
N ARG A 234 -15.79 21.85 1.68
CA ARG A 234 -15.82 22.98 2.62
C ARG A 234 -15.93 22.59 4.09
#